data_AF-A0A9Y3W1H0-F1
#
_entry.id   AF-A0A9Y3W1H0-F1
#
_cell.length_a   1.000
_cell.length_b   1.000
_cell.length_c   1.000
_cell.angle_alpha   90.00
_cell.angle_beta   90.00
_cell.angle_gamma   90.00
#
_symmetry.space_group_name_H-M   'P 1'
#
loop_
_entity.id
_entity.type
_entity.pdbx_description
1 polymer ?
#
loop_
_entity_poly.entity_id
_entity_poly.type
_entity_poly.pdbx_seq_one_letter_code
_entity_poly.pdbx_strand_id
1 'polypeptide(L)'
;EYQKDFPDIPIGYSGHESGVSITVAAVALGAKVVERHITLDKTWKGSDHEASLEPAELAELVRSIRLVERALGSGIKRMLPCEKPCHDKLGKSVVAKVKIPKGTVLTEDMLTVKVAEPMGVVAEDIFQLVGKTVKDDVEEDDSIVPEVVDCYAKKAKY
;
A
#
# COMPACT_ATOMS: atom_id res chain seq x y z
N GLU A 1 12.71 -19.06 10.02
CA GLU A 1 12.52 -20.29 10.82
C GLU A 1 13.08 -20.10 12.23
N TYR A 2 14.35 -19.73 12.40
CA TYR A 2 14.97 -19.50 13.71
C TYR A 2 14.20 -18.63 14.71
N GLN A 3 13.59 -17.51 14.27
CA GLN A 3 12.80 -16.66 15.18
C GLN A 3 11.57 -17.37 15.78
N LYS A 4 11.04 -18.41 15.10
CA LYS A 4 9.93 -19.22 15.62
C LYS A 4 10.42 -20.18 16.71
N ASP A 5 11.60 -20.76 16.52
CA ASP A 5 12.18 -21.73 17.45
C ASP A 5 12.80 -21.03 18.68
N PHE A 6 13.27 -19.79 18.52
CA PHE A 6 13.88 -18.98 19.56
C PHE A 6 13.19 -17.60 19.67
N PRO A 7 11.94 -17.54 20.17
CA PRO A 7 11.12 -16.32 20.13
C PRO A 7 11.72 -15.15 20.91
N ASP A 8 12.45 -15.41 21.99
CA ASP A 8 13.01 -14.38 22.88
C ASP A 8 14.44 -13.97 22.52
N ILE A 9 15.05 -14.63 21.54
CA ILE A 9 16.45 -14.38 21.16
C ILE A 9 16.50 -13.52 19.90
N PRO A 10 17.26 -12.40 19.90
CA PRO A 10 17.50 -11.63 18.70
C PRO A 10 18.24 -12.48 17.65
N ILE A 11 17.64 -12.63 16.48
CA ILE A 11 18.29 -13.32 15.35
C ILE A 11 19.08 -12.31 14.53
N GLY A 12 20.33 -12.64 14.20
CA GLY A 12 21.22 -11.81 13.36
C GLY A 12 21.48 -12.41 11.97
N TYR A 13 22.22 -11.68 11.16
CA TYR A 13 22.71 -12.11 9.85
C TYR A 13 24.21 -11.79 9.72
N SER A 14 25.01 -12.79 9.37
CA SER A 14 26.43 -12.65 9.05
C SER A 14 26.63 -12.98 7.58
N GLY A 15 27.03 -11.97 6.80
CA GLY A 15 27.03 -12.02 5.35
C GLY A 15 28.44 -12.08 4.75
N HIS A 16 28.59 -12.89 3.70
CA HIS A 16 29.81 -12.98 2.88
C HIS A 16 29.52 -12.71 1.38
N GLU A 17 28.32 -12.21 1.07
CA GLU A 17 27.94 -11.81 -0.28
C GLU A 17 28.72 -10.59 -0.78
N SER A 18 28.72 -10.34 -2.10
CA SER A 18 29.18 -9.05 -2.64
C SER A 18 28.08 -7.98 -2.55
N GLY A 19 28.50 -6.74 -2.25
CA GLY A 19 27.58 -5.62 -2.11
C GLY A 19 26.69 -5.69 -0.85
N VAL A 20 25.61 -4.91 -0.84
CA VAL A 20 24.83 -4.64 0.38
C VAL A 20 23.41 -5.21 0.38
N SER A 21 22.90 -5.62 -0.78
CA SER A 21 21.46 -5.90 -0.98
C SER A 21 20.95 -7.07 -0.15
N ILE A 22 21.73 -8.15 -0.01
CA ILE A 22 21.30 -9.34 0.74
C ILE A 22 21.25 -9.03 2.24
N THR A 23 22.27 -8.36 2.78
CA THR A 23 22.24 -7.87 4.16
C THR A 23 21.04 -6.96 4.44
N VAL A 24 20.71 -6.03 3.53
CA VAL A 24 19.52 -5.17 3.67
C VAL A 24 18.24 -6.00 3.68
N ALA A 25 18.13 -7.01 2.81
CA ALA A 25 17.00 -7.92 2.80
C ALA A 25 16.89 -8.73 4.11
N ALA A 26 18.01 -9.16 4.68
CA ALA A 26 18.02 -9.85 5.97
C ALA A 26 17.46 -8.98 7.10
N VAL A 27 17.81 -7.69 7.13
CA VAL A 27 17.22 -6.72 8.06
C VAL A 27 15.72 -6.55 7.81
N ALA A 28 15.30 -6.45 6.54
CA ALA A 28 13.88 -6.37 6.18
C ALA A 28 13.07 -7.59 6.66
N LEU A 29 13.70 -8.76 6.71
CA LEU A 29 13.12 -10.01 7.22
C LEU A 29 13.20 -10.14 8.75
N GLY A 30 13.80 -9.17 9.45
CA GLY A 30 13.78 -9.08 10.91
C GLY A 30 15.12 -9.28 11.60
N ALA A 31 16.23 -9.44 10.87
CA ALA A 31 17.56 -9.53 11.48
C ALA A 31 17.84 -8.29 12.36
N LYS A 32 18.29 -8.52 13.59
CA LYS A 32 18.56 -7.48 14.61
C LYS A 32 20.04 -7.14 14.77
N VAL A 33 20.91 -8.02 14.28
CA VAL A 33 22.36 -7.86 14.28
C VAL A 33 22.86 -8.17 12.88
N VAL A 34 23.81 -7.38 12.39
CA VAL A 34 24.43 -7.55 11.08
C VAL A 34 25.94 -7.60 11.26
N GLU A 35 26.57 -8.57 10.62
CA GLU A 35 28.03 -8.72 10.55
C GLU A 35 28.47 -8.80 9.09
N ARG A 36 29.54 -8.06 8.77
CA ARG A 36 30.13 -7.94 7.44
C ARG A 36 31.63 -7.71 7.54
N HIS A 37 32.38 -8.32 6.65
CA HIS A 37 33.80 -8.02 6.49
C HIS A 37 34.00 -6.64 5.87
N ILE A 38 35.07 -5.96 6.27
CA ILE A 38 35.45 -4.64 5.76
C ILE A 38 36.90 -4.65 5.31
N THR A 39 37.19 -3.94 4.24
CA THR A 39 38.54 -3.75 3.69
C THR A 39 38.74 -2.29 3.29
N LEU A 40 39.99 -1.85 3.18
CA LEU A 40 40.30 -0.55 2.57
C LEU A 40 40.40 -0.63 1.04
N ASP A 41 40.66 -1.83 0.53
CA ASP A 41 40.86 -2.12 -0.89
C ASP A 41 40.56 -3.60 -1.14
N LYS A 42 39.64 -3.90 -2.07
CA LYS A 42 39.27 -5.29 -2.41
C LYS A 42 40.31 -6.01 -3.26
N THR A 43 41.24 -5.28 -3.86
CA THR A 43 42.29 -5.86 -4.73
C THR A 43 43.46 -6.46 -3.95
N TRP A 44 43.47 -6.28 -2.63
CA TRP A 44 44.49 -6.86 -1.75
C TRP A 44 44.43 -8.39 -1.76
N LYS A 45 45.59 -9.01 -1.49
CA LYS A 45 45.74 -10.45 -1.56
C LYS A 45 44.90 -11.14 -0.48
N GLY A 46 43.92 -11.92 -0.91
CA GLY A 46 43.10 -12.78 -0.05
C GLY A 46 41.63 -12.71 -0.45
N SER A 47 40.96 -13.85 -0.45
CA SER A 47 39.52 -13.95 -0.80
C SER A 47 38.63 -13.09 0.08
N ASP A 48 39.04 -12.87 1.33
CA ASP A 48 38.27 -12.07 2.28
C ASP A 48 38.24 -10.59 1.88
N HIS A 49 39.29 -10.07 1.25
CA HIS A 49 39.30 -8.70 0.74
C HIS A 49 38.32 -8.54 -0.42
N GLU A 50 38.26 -9.51 -1.33
CA GLU A 50 37.34 -9.50 -2.47
C GLU A 50 35.86 -9.51 -2.03
N ALA A 51 35.54 -10.28 -0.99
CA ALA A 51 34.17 -10.38 -0.44
C ALA A 51 33.79 -9.25 0.55
N SER A 52 34.77 -8.45 1.00
CA SER A 52 34.57 -7.38 1.98
C SER A 52 33.84 -6.16 1.41
N LEU A 53 33.37 -5.29 2.30
CA LEU A 53 32.88 -3.96 1.97
C LEU A 53 34.00 -2.93 2.11
N GLU A 54 34.12 -2.04 1.14
CA GLU A 54 34.93 -0.84 1.24
C GLU A 54 34.20 0.24 2.06
N PRO A 55 34.90 1.30 2.53
CA PRO A 55 34.28 2.31 3.39
C PRO A 55 33.03 2.97 2.80
N ALA A 56 32.99 3.18 1.48
CA ALA A 56 31.83 3.74 0.79
C ALA A 56 30.62 2.77 0.81
N GLU A 57 30.86 1.48 0.59
CA GLU A 57 29.82 0.45 0.62
C GLU A 57 29.33 0.19 2.04
N LEU A 58 30.21 0.27 3.05
CA LEU A 58 29.80 0.21 4.45
C LEU A 58 28.87 1.38 4.81
N ALA A 59 29.21 2.59 4.38
CA ALA A 59 28.34 3.76 4.57
C ALA A 59 27.00 3.59 3.84
N GLU A 60 27.01 3.04 2.62
CA GLU A 60 25.81 2.69 1.88
C GLU A 60 24.96 1.65 2.62
N LEU A 61 25.58 0.60 3.15
CA LEU A 61 24.90 -0.44 3.92
C LEU A 61 24.16 0.17 5.11
N VAL A 62 24.86 0.96 5.94
CA VAL A 62 24.27 1.61 7.12
C VAL A 62 23.11 2.52 6.73
N ARG A 63 23.29 3.36 5.69
CA ARG A 63 22.24 4.24 5.18
C ARG A 63 21.01 3.44 4.71
N SER A 64 21.25 2.35 3.99
CA SER A 64 20.18 1.52 3.41
C SER A 64 19.40 0.77 4.48
N ILE A 65 20.09 0.25 5.51
CA ILE A 65 19.47 -0.37 6.70
C ILE A 65 18.52 0.65 7.36
N ARG A 66 19.02 1.85 7.67
CA ARG A 66 18.21 2.90 8.34
C ARG A 66 17.02 3.36 7.50
N LEU A 67 17.18 3.39 6.18
CA LEU A 67 16.10 3.71 5.26
C LEU A 67 15.02 2.62 5.27
N VAL A 68 15.40 1.35 5.21
CA VAL A 68 14.46 0.22 5.23
C VAL A 68 13.74 0.10 6.58
N GLU A 69 14.44 0.25 7.70
CA GLU A 69 13.81 0.27 9.03
C GLU A 69 12.70 1.32 9.12
N ARG A 70 12.93 2.51 8.57
CA ARG A 70 11.91 3.56 8.50
C ARG A 70 10.77 3.21 7.54
N ALA A 71 11.09 2.59 6.41
CA ALA A 71 10.12 2.25 5.36
C ALA A 71 9.19 1.09 5.76
N LEU A 72 9.65 0.14 6.58
CA LEU A 72 8.83 -0.99 7.06
C LEU A 72 7.59 -0.52 7.83
N GLY A 73 7.69 0.60 8.54
CA GLY A 73 6.56 1.22 9.22
C GLY A 73 5.88 0.29 10.23
N SER A 74 4.53 0.34 10.30
CA SER A 74 3.74 -0.35 11.35
C SER A 74 3.09 -1.66 10.90
N GLY A 75 3.12 -2.00 9.61
CA GLY A 75 2.38 -3.14 9.06
C GLY A 75 0.84 -3.00 9.07
N ILE A 76 0.30 -1.93 9.64
CA ILE A 76 -1.14 -1.67 9.71
C ILE A 76 -1.61 -0.99 8.42
N LYS A 77 -2.48 -1.65 7.66
CA LYS A 77 -3.11 -1.07 6.47
C LYS A 77 -4.16 -0.04 6.89
N ARG A 78 -3.86 1.23 6.67
CA ARG A 78 -4.78 2.37 6.90
C ARG A 78 -4.45 3.50 5.94
N MET A 79 -5.44 4.32 5.62
CA MET A 79 -5.22 5.57 4.91
C MET A 79 -4.46 6.54 5.82
N LEU A 80 -3.38 7.11 5.32
CA LEU A 80 -2.62 8.14 6.02
C LEU A 80 -3.24 9.51 5.75
N PRO A 81 -3.11 10.47 6.69
CA PRO A 81 -3.63 11.83 6.50
C PRO A 81 -3.10 12.51 5.24
N CYS A 82 -1.85 12.23 4.83
CA CYS A 82 -1.26 12.76 3.61
C CYS A 82 -1.84 12.14 2.32
N GLU A 83 -2.44 10.95 2.40
CA GLU A 83 -3.08 10.29 1.26
C GLU A 83 -4.50 10.79 1.04
N LYS A 84 -5.17 11.29 2.10
CA LYS A 84 -6.57 11.73 2.07
C LYS A 84 -6.88 12.74 0.97
N PRO A 85 -6.11 13.83 0.75
CA PRO A 85 -6.42 14.78 -0.33
C PRO A 85 -6.33 14.16 -1.73
N CYS A 86 -5.39 13.24 -1.93
CA CYS A 86 -5.24 12.51 -3.19
C CYS A 86 -6.42 11.55 -3.40
N HIS A 87 -6.79 10.82 -2.35
CA HIS A 87 -7.96 9.94 -2.36
C HIS A 87 -9.26 10.72 -2.60
N ASP A 88 -9.47 11.86 -1.95
CA ASP A 88 -10.71 12.63 -2.10
C ASP A 88 -10.82 13.24 -3.50
N LYS A 89 -9.69 13.50 -4.17
CA LYS A 89 -9.64 14.02 -5.55
C LYS A 89 -9.74 12.94 -6.64
N LEU A 90 -9.09 11.81 -6.44
CA LEU A 90 -8.95 10.75 -7.46
C LEU A 90 -9.72 9.47 -7.12
N GLY A 91 -10.40 9.46 -5.97
CA GLY A 91 -11.25 8.37 -5.52
C GLY A 91 -12.39 8.16 -6.51
N LYS A 92 -12.72 6.89 -6.73
CA LYS A 92 -13.73 6.51 -7.70
C LYS A 92 -15.10 6.45 -7.03
N SER A 93 -16.07 7.05 -7.69
CA SER A 93 -17.48 7.00 -7.34
C SER A 93 -18.25 6.13 -8.32
N VAL A 94 -19.37 5.59 -7.86
CA VAL A 94 -20.40 5.06 -8.73
C VAL A 94 -21.12 6.23 -9.42
N VAL A 95 -21.20 6.17 -10.73
CA VAL A 95 -21.88 7.16 -11.58
C VAL A 95 -22.90 6.48 -12.47
N ALA A 96 -23.89 7.22 -12.94
CA ALA A 96 -24.87 6.73 -13.88
C ALA A 96 -24.24 6.56 -15.28
N LYS A 97 -24.38 5.38 -15.87
CA LYS A 97 -23.94 5.10 -17.24
C LYS A 97 -24.93 5.61 -18.29
N VAL A 98 -26.18 5.78 -17.89
CA VAL A 98 -27.30 6.25 -18.72
C VAL A 98 -28.18 7.15 -17.86
N LYS A 99 -29.03 7.97 -18.49
CA LYS A 99 -30.07 8.71 -17.76
C LYS A 99 -31.01 7.74 -17.02
N ILE A 100 -31.21 7.97 -15.72
CA ILE A 100 -32.04 7.15 -14.83
C ILE A 100 -33.21 8.00 -14.30
N PRO A 101 -34.46 7.75 -14.74
CA PRO A 101 -35.61 8.48 -14.25
C PRO A 101 -35.93 8.18 -12.78
N LYS A 102 -36.55 9.14 -12.09
CA LYS A 102 -37.06 8.99 -10.73
C LYS A 102 -37.97 7.75 -10.61
N GLY A 103 -37.79 6.99 -9.53
CA GLY A 103 -38.55 5.77 -9.25
C GLY A 103 -38.06 4.51 -9.98
N THR A 104 -36.99 4.62 -10.77
CA THR A 104 -36.38 3.46 -11.45
C THR A 104 -35.61 2.59 -10.47
N VAL A 105 -35.72 1.26 -10.63
CA VAL A 105 -34.90 0.29 -9.90
C VAL A 105 -33.55 0.15 -10.60
N LEU A 106 -32.47 0.41 -9.86
CA LEU A 106 -31.10 0.36 -10.37
C LEU A 106 -30.70 -1.07 -10.74
N THR A 107 -30.12 -1.21 -11.92
CA THR A 107 -29.49 -2.45 -12.40
C THR A 107 -28.00 -2.22 -12.64
N GLU A 108 -27.22 -3.30 -12.70
CA GLU A 108 -25.76 -3.20 -12.86
C GLU A 108 -25.35 -2.50 -14.17
N ASP A 109 -26.12 -2.71 -15.24
CA ASP A 109 -25.88 -2.13 -16.56
C ASP A 109 -26.13 -0.61 -16.62
N MET A 110 -26.87 -0.06 -15.66
CA MET A 110 -27.12 1.39 -15.54
C MET A 110 -26.01 2.11 -14.77
N LEU A 111 -25.10 1.38 -14.13
CA LEU A 111 -24.06 1.94 -13.27
C LEU A 111 -22.68 1.75 -13.88
N THR A 112 -21.78 2.69 -13.61
CA THR A 112 -20.36 2.56 -13.93
C THR A 112 -19.52 3.26 -12.87
N VAL A 113 -18.20 3.16 -12.96
CA VAL A 113 -17.27 3.70 -11.98
C VAL A 113 -16.34 4.70 -12.64
N LYS A 114 -16.41 5.96 -12.21
CA LYS A 114 -15.56 7.06 -12.69
C LYS A 114 -15.06 7.89 -11.52
N VAL A 115 -14.06 8.73 -11.76
CA VAL A 115 -13.78 9.85 -10.86
C VAL A 115 -14.80 10.93 -11.19
N ALA A 116 -15.54 11.39 -10.18
CA ALA A 116 -16.63 12.34 -10.36
C ALA A 116 -16.73 13.28 -9.17
N GLU A 117 -17.26 14.47 -9.42
CA GLU A 117 -17.46 15.52 -8.43
C GLU A 117 -18.92 15.98 -8.49
N PRO A 118 -19.69 15.89 -7.38
CA PRO A 118 -19.29 15.47 -6.05
C PRO A 118 -18.98 13.97 -5.94
N MET A 119 -18.21 13.58 -4.91
CA MET A 119 -17.96 12.17 -4.61
C MET A 119 -19.28 11.47 -4.22
N GLY A 120 -19.66 10.48 -5.02
CA GLY A 120 -20.84 9.65 -4.80
C GLY A 120 -20.57 8.47 -3.88
N VAL A 121 -21.37 7.42 -4.04
CA VAL A 121 -21.16 6.13 -3.39
C VAL A 121 -19.83 5.54 -3.83
N VAL A 122 -19.07 4.99 -2.89
CA VAL A 122 -17.77 4.38 -3.16
C VAL A 122 -17.92 3.19 -4.11
N ALA A 123 -16.95 3.02 -5.01
CA ALA A 123 -17.00 1.99 -6.04
C ALA A 123 -17.19 0.56 -5.50
N GLU A 124 -16.68 0.27 -4.29
CA GLU A 124 -16.81 -1.06 -3.66
C GLU A 124 -18.26 -1.41 -3.30
N ASP A 125 -19.12 -0.41 -3.13
CA ASP A 125 -20.53 -0.59 -2.74
C ASP A 125 -21.47 -0.59 -3.96
N ILE A 126 -20.96 -0.59 -5.20
CA ILE A 126 -21.76 -0.57 -6.44
C ILE A 126 -22.86 -1.63 -6.47
N PHE A 127 -22.55 -2.88 -6.08
CA PHE A 127 -23.51 -3.97 -6.08
C PHE A 127 -24.60 -3.83 -5.00
N GLN A 128 -24.37 -3.02 -3.96
CA GLN A 128 -25.39 -2.73 -2.93
C GLN A 128 -26.46 -1.76 -3.44
N LEU A 129 -26.19 -1.06 -4.55
CA LEU A 129 -27.13 -0.17 -5.21
C LEU A 129 -28.08 -0.92 -6.13
N VAL A 130 -27.68 -2.09 -6.64
CA VAL A 130 -28.51 -2.92 -7.52
C VAL A 130 -29.77 -3.37 -6.77
N GLY A 131 -30.93 -3.16 -7.37
CA GLY A 131 -32.24 -3.43 -6.77
C GLY A 131 -32.78 -2.30 -5.88
N LYS A 132 -32.03 -1.20 -5.69
CA LYS A 132 -32.52 0.01 -5.00
C LYS A 132 -33.22 0.94 -5.97
N THR A 133 -34.10 1.79 -5.45
CA THR A 133 -34.86 2.75 -6.25
C THR A 133 -34.27 4.15 -6.09
N VAL A 134 -34.15 4.89 -7.19
CA VAL A 134 -33.75 6.30 -7.16
C VAL A 134 -34.91 7.23 -6.79
N LYS A 135 -34.63 8.22 -5.94
CA LYS A 135 -35.60 9.20 -5.43
C LYS A 135 -35.79 10.39 -6.35
N ASP A 136 -34.79 10.71 -7.15
CA ASP A 136 -34.77 11.84 -8.07
C ASP A 136 -34.20 11.39 -9.42
N ASP A 137 -34.43 12.19 -10.45
CA ASP A 137 -33.86 11.95 -11.78
C ASP A 137 -32.34 12.13 -11.75
N VAL A 138 -31.61 11.22 -12.39
CA VAL A 138 -30.14 11.24 -12.49
C VAL A 138 -29.77 11.26 -13.97
N GLU A 139 -28.96 12.22 -14.40
CA GLU A 139 -28.49 12.27 -15.79
C GLU A 139 -27.31 11.32 -16.01
N GLU A 140 -26.98 11.05 -17.27
CA GLU A 140 -25.77 10.30 -17.61
C GLU A 140 -24.53 11.04 -17.06
N ASP A 141 -23.58 10.28 -16.52
CA ASP A 141 -22.35 10.74 -15.88
C ASP A 141 -22.47 11.46 -14.54
N ASP A 142 -23.69 11.65 -14.03
CA ASP A 142 -23.89 12.15 -12.67
C ASP A 142 -23.48 11.10 -11.62
N SER A 143 -22.92 11.59 -10.52
CA SER A 143 -22.59 10.78 -9.35
C SER A 143 -23.85 10.25 -8.67
N ILE A 144 -23.87 8.94 -8.38
CA ILE A 144 -24.89 8.35 -7.52
C ILE A 144 -24.52 8.69 -6.07
N VAL A 145 -25.16 9.71 -5.51
CA VAL A 145 -24.97 10.09 -4.11
C VAL A 145 -25.89 9.26 -3.19
N PRO A 146 -25.49 8.97 -1.94
CA PRO A 146 -26.33 8.23 -0.99
C PRO A 146 -27.75 8.78 -0.83
N GLU A 147 -27.92 10.09 -0.97
CA GLU A 147 -29.19 10.79 -0.76
C GLU A 147 -30.21 10.51 -1.87
N VAL A 148 -29.76 10.23 -3.10
CA VAL A 148 -30.64 9.95 -4.25
C VAL A 148 -31.09 8.49 -4.30
N VAL A 149 -30.55 7.60 -3.46
CA VAL A 149 -30.89 6.17 -3.44
C VAL A 149 -31.70 5.83 -2.20
N ASP A 150 -32.80 5.10 -2.39
CA ASP A 150 -33.61 4.68 -1.26
C ASP A 150 -32.97 3.56 -0.43
N CYS A 151 -33.09 3.67 0.89
CA CYS A 151 -32.54 2.71 1.85
C CYS A 151 -31.05 2.35 1.66
N TYR A 152 -30.19 3.30 1.25
CA TYR A 152 -28.73 3.12 1.30
C TYR A 152 -28.18 3.61 2.65
N ALA A 153 -27.77 2.68 3.51
CA ALA A 153 -27.08 3.01 4.75
C ALA A 153 -25.58 3.14 4.46
N LYS A 154 -25.04 4.37 4.59
CA LYS A 154 -23.60 4.63 4.49
C LYS A 154 -22.89 3.73 5.50
N LYS A 155 -22.10 2.75 5.03
CA LYS A 155 -21.21 2.01 5.95
C LYS A 155 -20.19 3.02 6.48
N ALA A 156 -20.26 3.32 7.77
CA ALA A 156 -19.15 3.98 8.46
C ALA A 156 -17.95 3.03 8.36
N LYS A 157 -16.93 3.41 7.59
CA LYS A 157 -15.65 2.69 7.57
C LYS A 157 -14.53 3.61 8.10
N TYR A 158 -13.96 3.11 9.19
CA TYR A 158 -12.66 3.33 9.85
C TYR A 158 -11.87 4.60 9.54
#